data_AF-A0A655T1B6-F1
#
_entry.id   AF-A0A655T1B6-F1
#
_cell.length_a   1.000
_cell.length_b   1.000
_cell.length_c   1.000
_cell.angle_alpha   90.00
_cell.angle_beta   90.00
_cell.angle_gamma   90.00
#
_symmetry.space_group_name_H-M   'P 1'
#
loop_
_entity.id
_entity.type
_entity.pdbx_description
1 polymer ?
#
loop_
_entity_poly.entity_id
_entity_poly.type
_entity_poly.pdbx_seq_one_letter_code
_entity_poly.pdbx_strand_id
1 'polypeptide(L)'
;MLSTSPFVLPRKTPFGLGEHLAEWATGLKRLNQFYAQRPASGDTQAFLRFTLDVLGIDYQVVRGKLTHVPAQGATIVVANHPLGCV
;
A
#
# COMPACT_ATOMS: atom_id res chain seq x y z
N MET A 1 1.10 -12.65 -19.08
CA MET A 1 -0.25 -12.58 -18.47
C MET A 1 -0.45 -11.16 -17.99
N LEU A 2 -1.49 -10.46 -18.46
CA LEU A 2 -1.80 -9.12 -17.93
C LEU A 2 -2.20 -9.30 -16.47
N SER A 3 -1.28 -8.99 -15.55
CA SER A 3 -1.56 -8.99 -14.11
C SER A 3 -2.61 -7.91 -13.88
N THR A 4 -3.84 -8.34 -13.62
CA THR A 4 -4.89 -7.46 -13.14
C THR A 4 -4.38 -6.79 -11.88
N SER A 5 -4.53 -5.47 -11.79
CA SER A 5 -4.13 -4.71 -10.61
C SER A 5 -4.74 -5.33 -9.34
N PRO A 6 -3.98 -5.46 -8.25
CA PRO A 6 -4.49 -6.03 -7.00
C PRO A 6 -5.56 -5.15 -6.33
N PHE A 7 -5.73 -3.91 -6.80
CA PHE A 7 -6.69 -2.95 -6.26
C PHE A 7 -7.99 -2.86 -7.08
N VAL A 8 -8.24 -3.84 -7.96
CA VAL A 8 -9.49 -3.96 -8.71
C VAL A 8 -10.28 -5.13 -8.15
N LEU A 9 -11.52 -4.89 -7.74
CA LEU A 9 -12.38 -5.93 -7.22
C LEU A 9 -12.89 -6.84 -8.35
N PRO A 10 -13.03 -8.15 -8.11
CA PRO A 10 -13.64 -9.06 -9.07
C PRO A 10 -15.07 -8.62 -9.41
N ARG A 11 -15.42 -8.54 -10.70
CA ARG A 11 -16.76 -8.17 -11.13
C ARG A 11 -17.72 -9.34 -10.94
N LYS A 12 -18.64 -9.20 -9.99
CA LYS A 12 -19.67 -10.18 -9.64
C LYS A 12 -21.07 -9.65 -9.95
N THR A 13 -21.26 -8.33 -10.02
CA THR A 13 -22.56 -7.72 -10.38
C THR A 13 -22.65 -7.35 -11.86
N PRO A 14 -23.85 -7.40 -12.47
CA PRO A 14 -24.05 -6.84 -13.80
C PRO A 14 -23.74 -5.33 -13.78
N PHE A 15 -23.03 -4.85 -14.80
CA PHE A 15 -22.55 -3.46 -14.93
C PHE A 15 -21.49 -3.02 -13.90
N GLY A 16 -21.20 -3.79 -12.85
CA GLY A 16 -20.04 -3.57 -11.96
C GLY A 16 -20.12 -2.29 -11.11
N LEU A 17 -21.31 -1.72 -10.93
CA LEU A 17 -21.49 -0.45 -10.21
C LEU A 17 -21.20 -0.60 -8.70
N GLY A 18 -21.60 -1.73 -8.10
CA GLY A 18 -21.36 -1.99 -6.68
C GLY A 18 -19.88 -2.11 -6.36
N GLU A 19 -19.12 -2.82 -7.20
CA GLU A 19 -17.68 -2.95 -7.07
C GLU A 19 -16.97 -1.61 -7.21
N HIS A 20 -17.39 -0.77 -8.16
CA HIS A 20 -16.82 0.57 -8.33
C HIS A 20 -17.06 1.49 -7.13
N LEU A 21 -18.25 1.44 -6.54
CA LEU A 21 -18.55 2.18 -5.32
C LEU A 21 -17.71 1.67 -4.15
N ALA A 22 -17.57 0.36 -3.99
CA ALA A 22 -16.71 -0.23 -2.97
C ALA A 22 -15.23 0.15 -3.17
N GLU A 23 -14.72 0.09 -4.39
CA GLU A 23 -13.35 0.51 -4.74
C GLU A 23 -13.10 1.98 -4.40
N TRP A 24 -14.09 2.86 -4.63
CA TRP A 24 -13.99 4.26 -4.26
C TRP A 24 -14.05 4.47 -2.74
N ALA A 25 -15.05 3.88 -2.08
CA ALA A 25 -15.30 4.07 -0.65
C ALA A 25 -14.15 3.55 0.22
N THR A 26 -13.48 2.48 -0.21
CA THR A 26 -12.31 1.88 0.48
C THR A 26 -10.98 2.49 0.05
N GLY A 27 -10.96 3.39 -0.94
CA GLY A 27 -9.75 3.98 -1.48
C GLY A 27 -8.95 3.10 -2.45
N LEU A 28 -9.39 1.87 -2.75
CA LEU A 28 -8.75 0.98 -3.73
C LEU A 28 -8.61 1.64 -5.10
N LYS A 29 -9.60 2.43 -5.54
CA LYS A 29 -9.51 3.19 -6.79
C LYS A 29 -8.30 4.14 -6.81
N ARG A 30 -7.99 4.78 -5.67
CA ARG A 30 -6.85 5.67 -5.55
C ARG A 30 -5.53 4.89 -5.51
N LEU A 31 -5.48 3.79 -4.77
CA LEU A 31 -4.33 2.88 -4.75
C LEU A 31 -4.02 2.31 -6.13
N ASN A 32 -5.05 1.98 -6.91
CA ASN A 32 -4.89 1.52 -8.28
C ASN A 32 -4.21 2.58 -9.17
N GLN A 33 -4.57 3.86 -9.01
CA GLN A 33 -3.95 4.96 -9.75
C GLN A 33 -2.46 5.12 -9.42
N PHE A 34 -2.10 4.97 -8.14
CA PHE A 34 -0.70 4.99 -7.72
C PHE A 34 0.05 3.76 -8.24
N TYR A 35 -0.54 2.57 -8.11
CA TYR A 35 0.07 1.32 -8.55
C TYR A 35 0.31 1.27 -10.07
N ALA A 36 -0.52 1.94 -10.86
CA ALA A 36 -0.33 2.10 -12.31
C ALA A 36 0.89 2.96 -12.67
N GLN A 37 1.36 3.83 -11.77
CA GLN A 37 2.53 4.69 -11.95
C GLN A 37 3.83 4.04 -11.44
N ARG A 38 3.74 2.82 -10.91
CA ARG A 38 4.92 2.13 -10.37
C ARG A 38 5.98 1.93 -11.46
N PRO A 39 7.28 2.00 -11.13
CA PRO A 39 8.35 1.66 -12.07
C PRO A 39 8.17 0.23 -12.61
N ALA A 40 8.18 0.07 -13.94
CA ALA A 40 7.94 -1.23 -14.59
C ALA A 40 9.10 -2.23 -14.39
N SER A 41 10.30 -1.74 -14.09
CA SER A 41 11.56 -2.51 -14.07
C SER A 41 12.33 -2.38 -12.74
N GLY A 42 11.64 -2.11 -11.64
CA GLY A 42 12.24 -2.01 -10.31
C GLY A 42 12.37 -3.37 -9.60
N ASP A 43 13.40 -3.52 -8.77
CA ASP A 43 13.45 -4.58 -7.77
C ASP A 43 12.48 -4.27 -6.61
N THR A 44 12.39 -5.18 -5.63
CA THR A 44 11.54 -5.01 -4.45
C THR A 44 11.83 -3.70 -3.71
N GLN A 45 13.10 -3.30 -3.63
CA GLN A 45 13.50 -2.08 -2.93
C GLN A 45 12.99 -0.83 -3.64
N ALA A 46 13.13 -0.77 -4.97
CA ALA A 46 12.61 0.33 -5.78
C ALA A 46 11.08 0.44 -5.66
N PHE A 47 10.36 -0.70 -5.66
CA PHE A 47 8.92 -0.72 -5.46
C PHE A 47 8.50 -0.21 -4.07
N LEU A 48 9.20 -0.64 -3.00
CA LEU A 48 8.90 -0.21 -1.64
C LEU A 48 9.14 1.30 -1.48
N ARG A 49 10.26 1.82 -2.00
CA ARG A 49 10.55 3.25 -1.98
C ARG A 49 9.45 4.05 -2.67
N PHE A 50 9.12 3.70 -3.92
CA PHE A 50 8.03 4.32 -4.68
C PHE A 50 6.71 4.31 -3.89
N THR A 51 6.38 3.19 -3.26
CA THR A 51 5.12 3.02 -2.51
C THR A 51 5.06 3.96 -1.31
N LEU A 52 6.14 4.08 -0.55
CA LEU A 52 6.18 4.98 0.61
C LEU A 52 6.13 6.45 0.18
N ASP A 53 6.86 6.80 -0.87
CA ASP A 53 6.91 8.17 -1.39
C ASP A 53 5.53 8.61 -1.93
N VAL A 54 4.84 7.78 -2.71
CA VAL A 54 3.53 8.14 -3.29
C VAL A 54 2.41 8.21 -2.25
N LEU A 55 2.57 7.52 -1.12
CA LEU A 55 1.68 7.59 0.04
C LEU A 55 2.03 8.74 0.99
N GLY A 56 3.13 9.46 0.76
CA GLY A 56 3.60 10.53 1.65
C GLY A 56 4.06 10.00 3.01
N ILE A 57 4.61 8.78 3.05
CA ILE A 57 5.08 8.14 4.27
C ILE A 57 6.58 8.35 4.38
N ASP A 58 6.96 9.24 5.29
CA ASP A 58 8.35 9.34 5.73
C ASP A 58 8.71 8.14 6.60
N TYR A 59 9.84 7.50 6.30
CA TYR A 59 10.32 6.38 7.09
C TYR A 59 11.80 6.50 7.40
N GLN A 60 12.17 6.03 8.59
CA GLN A 60 13.55 5.93 9.01
C GLN A 60 13.82 4.50 9.48
N VAL A 61 14.78 3.82 8.83
CA VAL A 61 15.21 2.50 9.28
C VAL A 61 16.31 2.69 10.31
N VAL A 62 15.98 2.48 11.57
CA VAL A 62 16.92 2.56 12.70
C VAL A 62 16.98 1.22 13.41
N ARG A 63 18.17 0.83 13.87
CA ARG A 63 18.30 -0.23 14.87
C ARG A 63 17.68 0.31 16.16
N GLY A 64 16.44 -0.11 16.44
CA GLY A 64 15.52 0.61 17.31
C GLY A 64 15.98 0.76 18.76
N LYS A 65 15.89 1.98 19.28
CA LYS A 65 15.80 2.30 20.71
C LYS A 65 14.41 2.88 20.96
N LEU A 66 13.83 2.61 22.14
CA LEU A 66 12.50 3.12 22.52
C LEU A 66 12.40 4.65 22.44
N THR A 67 13.53 5.35 22.56
CA THR A 67 13.63 6.82 22.45
C THR A 67 13.23 7.38 21.08
N HIS A 68 13.11 6.55 20.04
CA HIS A 68 12.67 6.99 18.71
C HIS A 68 11.15 6.92 18.51
N VAL A 69 10.40 6.33 19.45
CA VAL A 69 8.94 6.36 19.42
C VAL A 69 8.47 7.75 19.86
N PRO A 70 7.56 8.42 19.14
CA PRO A 70 7.04 9.73 19.53
C PRO A 70 6.45 9.71 20.95
N ALA A 71 6.85 10.68 21.78
CA ALA A 71 6.39 10.78 23.17
C ALA A 71 4.95 11.32 23.30
N GLN A 72 4.42 11.95 22.26
CA GLN A 72 3.07 12.49 22.20
C GLN A 72 2.45 12.20 20.82
N GLY A 73 1.12 12.19 20.78
CA GLY A 73 0.34 11.91 19.56
C GLY A 73 -0.07 10.44 19.43
N ALA A 74 -0.95 10.16 18.48
CA ALA A 74 -1.39 8.80 18.20
C ALA A 74 -0.22 7.98 17.63
N THR A 75 0.03 6.81 18.23
CA THR A 75 1.09 5.89 17.79
C THR A 75 0.47 4.55 17.44
N ILE A 76 0.77 4.04 16.24
CA ILE A 76 0.41 2.69 15.81
C ILE A 76 1.68 1.85 15.83
N VAL A 77 1.66 0.74 16.56
CA VAL A 77 2.75 -0.24 16.56
C VAL A 77 2.37 -1.38 15.63
N VAL A 78 3.19 -1.62 14.61
CA VAL A 78 3.02 -2.74 13.68
C VAL A 78 4.14 -3.74 13.95
N ALA A 79 3.78 -4.92 14.42
CA ALA A 79 4.70 -6.04 14.59
C ALA A 79 4.37 -7.11 13.55
N ASN A 80 5.38 -7.52 12.79
CA ASN A 80 5.27 -8.61 11.82
C ASN A 80 6.49 -9.54 11.95
N HIS A 81 6.36 -10.78 11.47
CA HIS A 81 7.50 -11.67 11.31
C HIS A 81 8.43 -11.12 10.21
N PRO A 82 9.77 -11.25 10.31
CA PRO A 82 10.70 -10.72 9.29
C PRO A 82 10.48 -11.29 7.88
N LEU A 83 9.75 -12.39 7.74
CA LEU A 83 9.32 -12.99 6.47
C LEU A 83 7.81 -12.86 6.19
N GLY A 84 7.11 -11.96 6.91
CA GLY A 84 5.65 -11.93 6.97
C GLY A 84 4.94 -11.93 5.61
N CYS A 85 4.16 -12.99 5.39
CA CYS A 85 3.20 -13.29 4.32
C CYS A 85 3.59 -12.94 2.87
N VAL A 86 3.87 -14.00 2.08
CA VAL A 86 3.56 -14.05 0.65
C VAL A 86 2.17 -14.66 0.48
#